data_AF-A0A858RCP2-F1
#
_entry.id   AF-A0A858RCP2-F1
#
_cell.length_a   1.000
_cell.length_b   1.000
_cell.length_c   1.000
_cell.angle_alpha   90.00
_cell.angle_beta   90.00
_cell.angle_gamma   90.00
#
_symmetry.space_group_name_H-M   'P 1'
#
loop_
_entity.id
_entity.type
_entity.pdbx_description
1 polymer ?
#
loop_
_entity_poly.entity_id
_entity_poly.type
_entity_poly.pdbx_seq_one_letter_code
_entity_poly.pdbx_strand_id
1 'polypeptide(L)'
;MKLPILLSATASLLLGAFVLSRHHPPSAITDAPLSSPARPKRERANITLATEPLLAQLTRWRDGTAHLDRETIHALADKLLQLDTDAAARFAESIPLGPHRDEALRRFAQGLATRAPERAEHWAVTLSDEAERTAALAYICTQIARTDAAGAIHKAEHHQLDQASSITVENLVHQWADQDLPAATAWTLARPHGQQREQMCSRLAIVQSATEPEQAARLVLEEIPEGPNQTEALISVISQWATRDPQSATIWVESFPSGSLKERAENELQQLGKLR
;
A
#
# COMPACT_ATOMS: atom_id res chain seq x y z
N MET A 1 26.24 -7.17 37.30
CA MET A 1 25.42 -8.14 38.04
C MET A 1 24.13 -8.30 37.25
N LYS A 2 23.98 -9.40 36.50
CA LYS A 2 22.87 -9.65 35.57
C LYS A 2 21.72 -10.31 36.34
N LEU A 3 20.53 -9.72 36.33
CA LEU A 3 19.30 -10.40 36.74
C LEU A 3 18.75 -11.20 35.55
N PRO A 4 18.33 -12.45 35.73
CA PRO A 4 17.58 -13.18 34.71
C PRO A 4 16.09 -12.87 34.86
N ILE A 5 15.48 -12.37 33.79
CA ILE A 5 14.02 -12.30 33.67
C ILE A 5 13.55 -13.70 33.26
N LEU A 6 12.94 -14.40 34.22
CA LEU A 6 12.10 -15.56 33.99
C LEU A 6 10.87 -15.12 33.20
N LEU A 7 10.80 -15.47 31.91
CA LEU A 7 9.54 -15.54 31.18
C LEU A 7 9.31 -17.00 30.78
N SER A 8 8.21 -17.49 31.32
CA SER A 8 7.76 -18.87 31.40
C SER A 8 7.57 -19.52 30.03
N ALA A 9 7.98 -20.78 29.96
CA ALA A 9 7.66 -21.74 28.93
C ALA A 9 6.15 -21.98 28.79
N THR A 10 5.49 -21.33 27.83
CA THR A 10 4.17 -21.76 27.32
C THR A 10 3.96 -21.56 25.81
N ALA A 11 4.98 -21.14 25.05
CA ALA A 11 4.86 -20.94 23.59
C ALA A 11 5.43 -22.09 22.72
N SER A 12 5.82 -23.22 23.32
CA SER A 12 6.43 -24.35 22.61
C SER A 12 5.45 -25.34 21.95
N LEU A 13 4.15 -25.01 21.81
CA LEU A 13 3.15 -25.99 21.35
C LEU A 13 2.23 -25.56 20.18
N LEU A 14 2.43 -24.41 19.54
CA LEU A 14 1.50 -23.93 18.50
C LEU A 14 2.10 -23.67 17.11
N LEU A 15 3.12 -24.44 16.72
CA LEU A 15 3.40 -24.70 15.30
C LEU A 15 3.46 -26.19 14.94
N GLY A 16 3.17 -27.09 15.89
CA GLY A 16 3.28 -28.55 15.71
C GLY A 16 1.95 -29.32 15.68
N ALA A 17 0.79 -28.66 15.83
CA ALA A 17 -0.48 -29.35 16.01
C ALA A 17 -1.58 -28.87 15.04
N PHE A 18 -1.54 -29.33 13.79
CA PHE A 18 -2.77 -29.59 13.03
C PHE A 18 -2.57 -30.63 11.91
N VAL A 19 -2.15 -31.84 12.28
CA VAL A 19 -2.60 -33.06 11.60
C VAL A 19 -2.96 -34.04 12.72
N LEU A 20 -4.27 -34.20 12.93
CA LEU A 20 -4.99 -35.23 13.71
C LEU A 20 -6.04 -34.56 14.62
N SER A 21 -7.20 -34.25 14.05
CA SER A 21 -8.44 -34.24 14.84
C SER A 21 -9.35 -35.31 14.28
N ARG A 22 -9.47 -36.43 15.02
CA ARG A 22 -10.53 -37.41 14.84
C ARG A 22 -11.72 -36.95 15.70
N HIS A 23 -12.83 -36.62 15.06
CA HIS A 23 -14.12 -36.64 15.71
C HIS A 23 -15.01 -37.70 15.06
N HIS A 24 -15.60 -38.54 15.90
CA HIS A 24 -16.71 -39.41 15.55
C HIS A 24 -17.84 -39.20 16.57
N PRO A 25 -19.11 -39.44 16.19
CA PRO A 25 -20.25 -38.60 16.57
C PRO A 25 -21.17 -39.24 17.65
N PRO A 26 -22.37 -38.69 17.86
CA PRO A 26 -23.55 -39.39 17.33
C PRO A 26 -24.61 -38.50 16.62
N SER A 27 -25.16 -39.08 15.55
CA SER A 27 -26.54 -39.02 14.95
C SER A 27 -27.41 -37.76 15.11
N ALA A 28 -28.14 -37.21 14.13
CA ALA A 28 -28.46 -37.48 12.73
C ALA A 28 -28.99 -36.14 12.15
N ILE A 29 -28.75 -35.78 10.90
CA ILE A 29 -29.74 -35.75 9.79
C ILE A 29 -28.94 -35.35 8.51
N THR A 30 -29.28 -36.05 7.44
CA THR A 30 -28.83 -36.06 6.04
C THR A 30 -28.55 -34.71 5.36
N ASP A 31 -27.42 -34.58 4.64
CA ASP A 31 -27.35 -34.36 3.18
C ASP A 31 -25.90 -34.25 2.65
N ALA A 32 -25.72 -34.56 1.36
CA ALA A 32 -24.52 -35.09 0.69
C ALA A 32 -23.22 -34.24 0.69
N PRO A 33 -22.01 -34.86 0.59
CA PRO A 33 -20.73 -34.14 0.60
C PRO A 33 -20.28 -33.71 -0.81
N LEU A 34 -20.05 -32.40 -1.00
CA LEU A 34 -19.20 -31.88 -2.06
C LEU A 34 -17.74 -32.30 -1.77
N SER A 35 -17.21 -33.22 -2.57
CA SER A 35 -15.82 -33.67 -2.46
C SER A 35 -14.86 -32.57 -2.95
N SER A 36 -14.08 -32.02 -2.02
CA SER A 36 -12.92 -31.18 -2.35
C SER A 36 -11.79 -32.07 -2.89
N PRO A 37 -11.12 -31.73 -4.01
CA PRO A 37 -10.10 -32.60 -4.58
C PRO A 37 -8.87 -32.66 -3.66
N ALA A 38 -8.50 -33.88 -3.25
CA ALA A 38 -7.32 -34.13 -2.44
C ALA A 38 -6.05 -33.71 -3.18
N ARG A 39 -5.28 -32.75 -2.63
CA ARG A 39 -3.95 -32.41 -3.15
C ARG A 39 -3.06 -33.67 -3.24
N PRO A 40 -2.37 -33.91 -4.37
CA PRO A 40 -1.57 -35.12 -4.56
C PRO A 40 -0.41 -35.20 -3.56
N LYS A 41 -0.15 -36.41 -3.03
CA LYS A 41 0.91 -36.68 -2.01
C LYS A 41 2.30 -36.15 -2.39
N ARG A 42 2.60 -36.07 -3.69
CA ARG A 42 3.89 -35.58 -4.23
C ARG A 42 4.08 -34.07 -4.03
N GLU A 43 2.99 -33.31 -4.12
CA GLU A 43 2.99 -31.86 -3.87
C GLU A 43 3.14 -31.56 -2.37
N ARG A 44 2.49 -32.36 -1.50
CA ARG A 44 2.70 -32.29 -0.05
C ARG A 44 4.13 -32.61 0.37
N ALA A 45 4.74 -33.67 -0.17
CA ALA A 45 6.13 -34.02 0.14
C ALA A 45 7.14 -32.96 -0.35
N ASN A 46 6.91 -32.38 -1.53
CA ASN A 46 7.74 -31.30 -2.07
C ASN A 46 7.63 -30.01 -1.24
N ILE A 47 6.44 -29.71 -0.69
CA ILE A 47 6.23 -28.61 0.24
C ILE A 47 7.02 -28.84 1.54
N THR A 48 6.96 -30.05 2.11
CA THR A 48 7.66 -30.38 3.37
C THR A 48 9.18 -30.31 3.24
N LEU A 49 9.74 -30.81 2.14
CA LEU A 49 11.19 -30.74 1.87
C LEU A 49 11.66 -29.29 1.61
N ALA A 50 10.82 -28.46 1.00
CA ALA A 50 11.13 -27.06 0.76
C ALA A 50 11.02 -26.17 2.03
N THR A 51 10.37 -26.66 3.09
CA THR A 51 10.19 -25.92 4.37
C THR A 51 11.29 -26.13 5.40
N GLU A 52 12.05 -27.23 5.32
CA GLU A 52 13.18 -27.54 6.21
C GLU A 52 14.19 -26.37 6.39
N PRO A 53 14.73 -25.76 5.31
CA PRO A 53 15.65 -24.65 5.44
C PRO A 53 14.98 -23.36 5.98
N LEU A 54 13.66 -23.23 5.84
CA LEU A 54 12.87 -22.10 6.33
C LEU A 54 12.66 -22.21 7.85
N LEU A 55 12.26 -23.39 8.31
CA LEU A 55 12.07 -23.70 9.73
C LEU A 55 13.39 -23.59 10.48
N ALA A 56 14.51 -24.03 9.89
CA ALA A 56 15.84 -23.85 10.47
C ALA A 56 16.24 -22.37 10.60
N GLN A 57 15.85 -21.51 9.65
CA GLN A 57 16.09 -20.06 9.74
C GLN A 57 15.24 -19.40 10.82
N LEU A 58 13.93 -19.69 10.83
CA LEU A 58 13.00 -19.20 11.86
C LEU A 58 13.42 -19.65 13.26
N THR A 59 13.87 -20.90 13.41
CA THR A 59 14.35 -21.44 14.68
C THR A 59 15.62 -20.73 15.12
N ARG A 60 16.61 -20.55 14.22
CA ARG A 60 17.84 -19.82 14.55
C ARG A 60 17.57 -18.38 14.97
N TRP A 61 16.65 -17.70 14.30
CA TRP A 61 16.20 -16.36 14.68
C TRP A 61 15.55 -16.35 16.06
N ARG A 62 14.58 -17.24 16.31
CA ARG A 62 13.89 -17.35 17.59
C ARG A 62 14.85 -17.64 18.75
N ASP A 63 15.87 -18.45 18.48
CA ASP A 63 16.89 -18.83 19.45
C ASP A 63 17.99 -17.75 19.60
N GLY A 64 17.89 -16.62 18.88
CA GLY A 64 18.83 -15.49 18.92
C GLY A 64 20.18 -15.77 18.25
N THR A 65 20.28 -16.86 17.48
CA THR A 65 21.51 -17.33 16.84
C THR A 65 21.69 -16.83 15.39
N ALA A 66 20.72 -16.09 14.86
CA ALA A 66 20.79 -15.42 13.56
C ALA A 66 20.12 -14.04 13.61
N HIS A 67 20.67 -13.08 12.87
CA HIS A 67 20.04 -11.77 12.68
C HIS A 67 18.93 -11.83 11.63
N LEU A 68 17.84 -11.12 11.89
CA LEU A 68 16.75 -10.95 10.94
C LEU A 68 17.03 -9.70 10.12
N ASP A 69 17.63 -9.87 8.94
CA ASP A 69 17.81 -8.77 7.99
C ASP A 69 16.62 -8.64 7.04
N ARG A 70 16.63 -7.58 6.23
CA ARG A 70 15.56 -7.28 5.26
C ARG A 70 15.38 -8.41 4.25
N GLU A 71 16.47 -8.97 3.73
CA GLU A 71 16.41 -10.02 2.70
C GLU A 71 15.81 -11.31 3.24
N THR A 72 16.15 -11.66 4.48
CA THR A 72 15.60 -12.81 5.19
C THR A 72 14.10 -12.63 5.42
N ILE A 73 13.66 -11.44 5.87
CA ILE A 73 12.23 -11.14 6.04
C ILE A 73 11.48 -11.31 4.72
N HIS A 74 12.05 -10.82 3.61
CA HIS A 74 11.44 -10.95 2.29
C HIS A 74 11.31 -12.41 1.87
N ALA A 75 12.40 -13.18 1.95
CA ALA A 75 12.42 -14.58 1.57
C ALA A 75 11.45 -15.42 2.43
N LEU A 76 11.41 -15.17 3.75
CA LEU A 76 10.51 -15.84 4.68
C LEU A 76 9.05 -15.48 4.37
N ALA A 77 8.73 -14.20 4.24
CA ALA A 77 7.37 -13.74 3.95
C ALA A 77 6.85 -14.31 2.63
N ASP A 78 7.64 -14.24 1.55
CA ASP A 78 7.26 -14.78 0.24
C ASP A 78 7.05 -16.29 0.27
N LYS A 79 7.90 -17.03 1.01
CA LYS A 79 7.72 -18.48 1.14
C LYS A 79 6.51 -18.84 2.00
N LEU A 80 6.30 -18.17 3.13
CA LEU A 80 5.14 -18.44 3.99
C LEU A 80 3.83 -18.10 3.24
N LEU A 81 3.78 -16.98 2.51
CA LEU A 81 2.65 -16.63 1.64
C LEU A 81 2.29 -17.71 0.60
N GLN A 82 3.27 -18.45 0.09
CA GLN A 82 3.03 -19.56 -0.85
C GLN A 82 2.48 -20.82 -0.17
N LEU A 83 2.79 -21.01 1.11
CA LEU A 83 2.57 -22.27 1.81
C LEU A 83 1.37 -22.21 2.75
N ASP A 84 1.38 -21.22 3.63
CA ASP A 84 0.41 -20.98 4.69
C ASP A 84 0.44 -19.49 5.06
N THR A 85 -0.58 -18.77 4.60
CA THR A 85 -0.77 -17.35 4.89
C THR A 85 -1.02 -17.09 6.37
N ASP A 86 -1.60 -18.03 7.12
CA ASP A 86 -1.86 -17.83 8.55
C ASP A 86 -0.55 -17.96 9.33
N ALA A 87 0.36 -18.82 8.87
CA ALA A 87 1.72 -18.89 9.40
C ALA A 87 2.51 -17.59 9.13
N ALA A 88 2.30 -16.96 7.97
CA ALA A 88 2.91 -15.67 7.65
C ALA A 88 2.40 -14.52 8.54
N ALA A 89 1.09 -14.50 8.85
CA ALA A 89 0.51 -13.55 9.80
C ALA A 89 1.14 -13.70 11.19
N ARG A 90 1.17 -14.92 11.73
CA ARG A 90 1.82 -15.21 13.02
C ARG A 90 3.31 -14.88 13.02
N PHE A 91 3.98 -15.08 11.88
CA PHE A 91 5.38 -14.70 11.73
C PHE A 91 5.56 -13.19 11.86
N ALA A 92 4.76 -12.39 11.15
CA ALA A 92 4.83 -10.93 11.24
C ALA A 92 4.59 -10.44 12.69
N GLU A 93 3.59 -11.00 13.38
CA GLU A 93 3.26 -10.67 14.77
C GLU A 93 4.33 -11.15 15.78
N SER A 94 5.10 -12.18 15.44
CA SER A 94 6.17 -12.69 16.30
C SER A 94 7.40 -11.78 16.32
N ILE A 95 7.58 -10.93 15.31
CA ILE A 95 8.72 -10.01 15.24
C ILE A 95 8.53 -8.90 16.27
N PRO A 96 9.53 -8.61 17.12
CA PRO A 96 9.46 -7.49 18.05
C PRO A 96 9.16 -6.18 17.34
N LEU A 97 8.38 -5.30 17.99
CA LEU A 97 8.07 -3.96 17.48
C LEU A 97 9.33 -3.23 17.02
N GLY A 98 9.26 -2.63 15.83
CA GLY A 98 10.36 -1.92 15.21
C GLY A 98 10.41 -2.12 13.69
N PRO A 99 11.46 -1.59 13.02
CA PRO A 99 11.53 -1.50 11.56
C PRO A 99 11.39 -2.85 10.83
N HIS A 100 11.87 -3.93 11.44
CA HIS A 100 11.75 -5.28 10.87
C HIS A 100 10.31 -5.80 10.89
N ARG A 101 9.53 -5.45 11.91
CA ARG A 101 8.11 -5.82 11.99
C ARG A 101 7.30 -5.04 10.97
N ASP A 102 7.52 -3.73 10.88
CA ASP A 102 6.87 -2.87 9.88
C ASP A 102 7.13 -3.38 8.46
N GLU A 103 8.38 -3.77 8.19
CA GLU A 103 8.77 -4.33 6.92
C GLU A 103 8.09 -5.67 6.64
N ALA A 104 8.01 -6.56 7.63
CA ALA A 104 7.32 -7.84 7.49
C ALA A 104 5.81 -7.65 7.24
N LEU A 105 5.16 -6.77 8.02
CA LEU A 105 3.75 -6.42 7.85
C LEU A 105 3.48 -5.86 6.45
N ARG A 106 4.32 -4.93 5.99
CA ARG A 106 4.22 -4.36 4.64
C ARG A 106 4.35 -5.43 3.56
N ARG A 107 5.37 -6.28 3.63
CA ARG A 107 5.59 -7.35 2.65
C ARG A 107 4.43 -8.34 2.63
N PHE A 108 3.92 -8.68 3.81
CA PHE A 108 2.81 -9.59 3.94
C PHE A 108 1.50 -9.00 3.40
N ALA A 109 1.16 -7.78 3.79
CA ALA A 109 0.01 -7.02 3.27
C ALA A 109 0.02 -6.96 1.74
N GLN A 110 1.17 -6.60 1.16
CA GLN A 110 1.33 -6.51 -0.29
C GLN A 110 1.21 -7.88 -0.97
N GLY A 111 1.84 -8.90 -0.40
CA GLY A 111 1.86 -10.25 -0.93
C GLY A 111 0.52 -10.97 -0.84
N LEU A 112 -0.27 -10.72 0.21
CA LEU A 112 -1.65 -11.18 0.33
C LEU A 112 -2.55 -10.44 -0.65
N ALA A 113 -2.49 -9.11 -0.72
CA ALA A 113 -3.32 -8.32 -1.62
C ALA A 113 -3.17 -8.77 -3.09
N THR A 114 -1.95 -9.14 -3.48
CA THR A 114 -1.65 -9.63 -4.84
C THR A 114 -2.25 -11.02 -5.13
N ARG A 115 -2.36 -11.90 -4.12
CA ARG A 115 -2.72 -13.33 -4.31
C ARG A 115 -4.16 -13.65 -3.90
N ALA A 116 -4.65 -12.96 -2.88
CA ALA A 116 -5.92 -13.20 -2.22
C ALA A 116 -6.39 -11.90 -1.53
N PRO A 117 -6.88 -10.90 -2.30
CA PRO A 117 -7.23 -9.57 -1.78
C PRO A 117 -8.28 -9.61 -0.67
N GLU A 118 -9.29 -10.50 -0.76
CA GLU A 118 -10.32 -10.67 0.29
C GLU A 118 -9.71 -11.13 1.62
N ARG A 119 -8.71 -12.02 1.56
CA ARG A 119 -8.01 -12.51 2.77
C ARG A 119 -7.09 -11.45 3.36
N ALA A 120 -6.52 -10.59 2.52
CA ALA A 120 -5.63 -9.52 2.94
C ALA A 120 -6.34 -8.57 3.92
N GLU A 121 -7.54 -8.13 3.55
CA GLU A 121 -8.36 -7.26 4.39
C GLU A 121 -8.78 -7.94 5.68
N HIS A 122 -9.28 -9.19 5.60
CA HIS A 122 -9.67 -9.95 6.79
C HIS A 122 -8.50 -10.10 7.78
N TRP A 123 -7.29 -10.37 7.28
CA TRP A 123 -6.12 -10.41 8.14
C TRP A 123 -5.81 -9.03 8.75
N ALA A 124 -5.77 -7.96 7.95
CA ALA A 124 -5.40 -6.64 8.45
C ALA A 124 -6.32 -6.18 9.58
N VAL A 125 -7.63 -6.43 9.51
CA VAL A 125 -8.57 -6.07 10.57
C VAL A 125 -8.42 -6.90 11.85
N THR A 126 -7.74 -8.04 11.81
CA THR A 126 -7.45 -8.86 13.01
C THR A 126 -6.22 -8.39 13.78
N LEU A 127 -5.43 -7.46 13.21
CA LEU A 127 -4.27 -6.89 13.90
C LEU A 127 -4.73 -6.13 15.14
N SER A 128 -4.14 -6.49 16.28
CA SER A 128 -4.49 -5.91 17.58
C SER A 128 -4.07 -4.44 17.69
N ASP A 129 -2.91 -4.10 17.12
CA ASP A 129 -2.40 -2.74 17.10
C ASP A 129 -3.08 -1.91 16.01
N GLU A 130 -3.56 -0.72 16.37
CA GLU A 130 -4.32 0.16 15.48
C GLU A 130 -3.45 0.79 14.39
N ALA A 131 -2.20 1.14 14.72
CA ALA A 131 -1.27 1.72 13.75
C ALA A 131 -0.85 0.67 12.72
N GLU A 132 -0.54 -0.56 13.17
CA GLU A 132 -0.23 -1.68 12.28
C GLU A 132 -1.42 -2.04 11.38
N ARG A 133 -2.64 -2.06 11.93
CA ARG A 133 -3.87 -2.29 11.16
C ARG A 133 -4.06 -1.23 10.08
N THR A 134 -3.94 0.04 10.43
CA THR A 134 -4.05 1.16 9.49
C THR A 134 -3.00 1.07 8.39
N ALA A 135 -1.74 0.80 8.75
CA ALA A 135 -0.65 0.66 7.79
C ALA A 135 -0.87 -0.55 6.86
N ALA A 136 -1.27 -1.70 7.40
CA ALA A 136 -1.57 -2.89 6.60
C ALA A 136 -2.69 -2.64 5.59
N LEU A 137 -3.79 -2.01 6.02
CA LEU A 137 -4.90 -1.62 5.14
C LEU A 137 -4.45 -0.64 4.05
N ALA A 138 -3.62 0.35 4.39
CA ALA A 138 -3.05 1.26 3.40
C ALA A 138 -2.21 0.51 2.34
N TYR A 139 -1.32 -0.40 2.76
CA TYR A 139 -0.53 -1.21 1.84
C TYR A 139 -1.37 -2.10 0.94
N ILE A 140 -2.47 -2.67 1.48
CA ILE A 140 -3.42 -3.47 0.72
C ILE A 140 -4.12 -2.61 -0.33
N CYS A 141 -4.64 -1.44 0.05
CA CYS A 141 -5.30 -0.53 -0.88
C CYS A 141 -4.36 -0.10 -2.01
N THR A 142 -3.11 0.26 -1.69
CA THR A 142 -2.10 0.60 -2.72
C THR A 142 -1.81 -0.57 -3.67
N GLN A 143 -1.82 -1.82 -3.20
CA GLN A 143 -1.67 -2.95 -4.11
C GLN A 143 -2.90 -3.16 -4.99
N ILE A 144 -4.10 -3.12 -4.41
CA ILE A 144 -5.36 -3.28 -5.17
C ILE A 144 -5.46 -2.21 -6.25
N ALA A 145 -5.05 -0.97 -5.96
CA ALA A 145 -5.09 0.12 -6.91
C ALA A 145 -4.29 -0.10 -8.18
N ARG A 146 -3.38 -1.08 -8.23
CA ARG A 146 -2.63 -1.42 -9.45
C ARG A 146 -3.50 -2.00 -10.54
N THR A 147 -4.63 -2.57 -10.16
CA THR A 147 -5.60 -3.20 -11.08
C THR A 147 -7.01 -2.65 -10.94
N ASP A 148 -7.35 -2.10 -9.77
CA ASP A 148 -8.67 -1.54 -9.47
C ASP A 148 -8.53 -0.36 -8.50
N ALA A 149 -8.20 0.83 -9.03
CA ALA A 149 -8.03 2.02 -8.20
C ALA A 149 -9.34 2.52 -7.58
N ALA A 150 -10.46 2.42 -8.29
CA ALA A 150 -11.77 2.80 -7.76
C ALA A 150 -12.18 1.93 -6.56
N GLY A 151 -12.03 0.61 -6.67
CA GLY A 151 -12.28 -0.32 -5.57
C GLY A 151 -11.32 -0.12 -4.39
N ALA A 152 -10.06 0.23 -4.65
CA ALA A 152 -9.10 0.58 -3.61
C ALA A 152 -9.50 1.84 -2.84
N ILE A 153 -9.99 2.89 -3.51
CA ILE A 153 -10.50 4.10 -2.85
C ILE A 153 -11.74 3.77 -2.01
N HIS A 154 -12.71 3.05 -2.56
CA HIS A 154 -13.91 2.67 -1.80
C HIS A 154 -13.54 1.88 -0.53
N LYS A 155 -12.55 0.98 -0.62
CA LYS A 155 -12.02 0.26 0.54
C LYS A 155 -11.32 1.18 1.53
N ALA A 156 -10.50 2.12 1.06
CA ALA A 156 -9.83 3.09 1.91
C ALA A 156 -10.84 3.96 2.70
N GLU A 157 -11.93 4.39 2.06
CA GLU A 157 -13.02 5.13 2.72
C GLU A 157 -13.78 4.28 3.74
N HIS A 158 -14.09 3.02 3.39
CA HIS A 158 -14.76 2.09 4.31
C HIS A 158 -13.98 1.92 5.62
N HIS A 159 -12.64 1.88 5.52
CA HIS A 159 -11.74 1.77 6.67
C HIS A 159 -11.29 3.12 7.23
N GLN A 160 -11.88 4.23 6.79
CA GLN A 160 -11.59 5.58 7.27
C GLN A 160 -10.11 5.97 7.16
N LEU A 161 -9.42 5.43 6.14
CA LEU A 161 -8.03 5.77 5.85
C LEU A 161 -7.88 7.22 5.39
N ASP A 162 -8.94 7.86 4.93
CA ASP A 162 -8.95 9.29 4.63
C ASP A 162 -8.69 10.15 5.87
N GLN A 163 -9.14 9.70 7.05
CA GLN A 163 -8.92 10.35 8.34
C GLN A 163 -7.60 9.90 8.98
N ALA A 164 -7.31 8.60 8.93
CA ALA A 164 -6.13 8.03 9.59
C ALA A 164 -4.83 8.19 8.78
N SER A 165 -4.93 8.34 7.45
CA SER A 165 -3.80 8.40 6.52
C SER A 165 -4.18 9.14 5.22
N SER A 166 -4.40 10.46 5.30
CA SER A 166 -4.85 11.27 4.16
C SER A 166 -3.97 11.09 2.91
N ILE A 167 -2.65 10.99 3.10
CA ILE A 167 -1.66 10.77 2.05
C ILE A 167 -1.88 9.46 1.28
N THR A 168 -2.44 8.42 1.91
CA THR A 168 -2.75 7.16 1.24
C THR A 168 -3.83 7.40 0.19
N VAL A 169 -4.92 8.08 0.56
CA VAL A 169 -6.02 8.39 -0.37
C VAL A 169 -5.53 9.29 -1.51
N GLU A 170 -4.72 10.31 -1.21
CA GLU A 170 -4.12 11.18 -2.23
C GLU A 170 -3.27 10.39 -3.24
N ASN A 171 -2.48 9.42 -2.78
CA ASN A 171 -1.70 8.55 -3.67
C ASN A 171 -2.58 7.59 -4.48
N LEU A 172 -3.68 7.09 -3.90
CA LEU A 172 -4.64 6.27 -4.62
C LEU A 172 -5.34 7.07 -5.73
N VAL A 173 -5.64 8.36 -5.51
CA VAL A 173 -6.20 9.24 -6.54
C VAL A 173 -5.22 9.43 -7.69
N HIS A 174 -3.93 9.65 -7.41
CA HIS A 174 -2.91 9.73 -8.46
C HIS A 174 -2.88 8.46 -9.32
N GLN A 175 -2.86 7.31 -8.67
CA GLN A 175 -2.86 6.02 -9.35
C GLN A 175 -4.16 5.72 -10.09
N TRP A 176 -5.30 6.19 -9.57
CA TRP A 176 -6.56 6.13 -10.30
C TRP A 176 -6.52 7.00 -11.54
N ALA A 177 -5.98 8.21 -11.45
CA ALA A 177 -5.87 9.11 -12.59
C ALA A 177 -4.98 8.54 -13.71
N ASP A 178 -3.94 7.79 -13.36
CA ASP A 178 -3.13 7.06 -14.36
C ASP A 178 -3.94 5.99 -15.12
N GLN A 179 -5.01 5.46 -14.52
CA GLN A 179 -5.88 4.45 -15.12
C GLN A 179 -7.11 5.04 -15.81
N ASP A 180 -7.74 6.04 -15.17
CA ASP A 180 -8.99 6.68 -15.57
C ASP A 180 -9.06 8.09 -14.93
N LEU A 181 -8.37 9.04 -15.56
CA LEU A 181 -8.37 10.45 -15.15
C LEU A 181 -9.78 11.06 -15.04
N PRO A 182 -10.70 10.86 -16.00
CA PRO A 182 -12.06 11.38 -15.89
C PRO A 182 -12.80 10.90 -14.63
N ALA A 183 -12.75 9.60 -14.31
CA ALA A 183 -13.43 9.05 -13.14
C ALA A 183 -12.79 9.55 -11.83
N ALA A 184 -11.46 9.56 -11.75
CA ALA A 184 -10.72 10.06 -10.58
C ALA A 184 -11.00 11.55 -10.32
N THR A 185 -11.13 12.33 -11.39
CA THR A 185 -11.48 13.76 -11.34
C THR A 185 -12.90 13.94 -10.85
N ALA A 186 -13.87 13.25 -11.45
CA ALA A 186 -15.28 13.33 -11.04
C ALA A 186 -15.47 12.98 -9.56
N TRP A 187 -14.82 11.92 -9.08
CA TRP A 187 -14.85 11.53 -7.67
C TRP A 187 -14.20 12.57 -6.76
N THR A 188 -13.05 13.12 -7.14
CA THR A 188 -12.34 14.15 -6.35
C THR A 188 -13.16 15.43 -6.24
N LEU A 189 -13.74 15.90 -7.35
CA LEU A 189 -14.49 17.15 -7.39
C LEU A 189 -15.82 17.06 -6.64
N ALA A 190 -16.39 15.86 -6.48
CA ALA A 190 -17.58 15.62 -5.68
C ALA A 190 -17.33 15.71 -4.16
N ARG A 191 -16.07 15.73 -3.71
CA ARG A 191 -15.73 15.88 -2.28
C ARG A 191 -15.92 17.34 -1.82
N PRO A 192 -16.21 17.57 -0.52
CA PRO A 192 -16.26 18.92 0.03
C PRO A 192 -14.95 19.68 -0.18
N HIS A 193 -15.06 21.01 -0.36
CA HIS A 193 -13.88 21.87 -0.40
C HIS A 193 -13.08 21.76 0.90
N GLY A 194 -11.75 21.78 0.75
CA GLY A 194 -10.81 21.73 1.86
C GLY A 194 -9.44 21.21 1.39
N GLN A 195 -8.47 21.27 2.31
CA GLN A 195 -7.07 20.95 2.02
C GLN A 195 -6.88 19.59 1.33
N GLN A 196 -7.60 18.55 1.77
CA GLN A 196 -7.46 17.22 1.18
C GLN A 196 -7.88 17.19 -0.31
N ARG A 197 -9.00 17.86 -0.66
CA ARG A 197 -9.46 17.99 -2.06
C ARG A 197 -8.44 18.75 -2.90
N GLU A 198 -7.87 19.83 -2.36
CA GLU A 198 -6.82 20.61 -3.04
C GLU A 198 -5.58 19.76 -3.35
N GLN A 199 -5.14 18.92 -2.39
CA GLN A 199 -4.02 18.00 -2.61
C GLN A 199 -4.34 16.97 -3.69
N MET A 200 -5.56 16.41 -3.69
CA MET A 200 -6.01 15.50 -4.74
C MET A 200 -6.08 16.19 -6.11
N CYS A 201 -6.62 17.41 -6.22
CA CYS A 201 -6.61 18.20 -7.46
C CYS A 201 -5.18 18.44 -7.96
N SER A 202 -4.23 18.70 -7.06
CA SER A 202 -2.82 18.81 -7.41
C SER A 202 -2.28 17.49 -7.99
N ARG A 203 -2.62 16.34 -7.42
CA ARG A 203 -2.23 15.02 -7.96
C ARG A 203 -2.81 14.77 -9.35
N LEU A 204 -4.09 15.10 -9.55
CA LEU A 204 -4.78 14.99 -10.84
C LEU A 204 -4.10 15.86 -11.90
N ALA A 205 -3.77 17.10 -11.56
CA ALA A 205 -3.10 18.03 -12.47
C ALA A 205 -1.72 17.52 -12.90
N ILE A 206 -0.94 16.93 -12.00
CA ILE A 206 0.35 16.32 -12.36
C ILE A 206 0.17 15.20 -13.40
N VAL A 207 -0.79 14.31 -13.20
CA VAL A 207 -1.08 13.22 -14.15
C VAL A 207 -1.53 13.79 -15.49
N GLN A 208 -2.51 14.71 -15.48
CA GLN A 208 -3.02 15.34 -16.69
C GLN A 208 -1.94 16.11 -17.45
N SER A 209 -0.97 16.70 -16.75
CA SER A 209 0.08 17.51 -17.39
C SER A 209 1.02 16.74 -18.32
N ALA A 210 1.06 15.41 -18.19
CA ALA A 210 1.83 14.55 -19.07
C ALA A 210 1.32 14.59 -20.53
N THR A 211 0.02 14.83 -20.72
CA THR A 211 -0.65 14.82 -22.03
C THR A 211 -1.28 16.17 -22.37
N GLU A 212 -1.81 16.88 -21.38
CA GLU A 212 -2.62 18.09 -21.53
C GLU A 212 -2.23 19.17 -20.49
N PRO A 213 -1.00 19.71 -20.55
CA PRO A 213 -0.49 20.61 -19.52
C PRO A 213 -1.28 21.90 -19.33
N GLU A 214 -1.85 22.47 -20.40
CA GLU A 214 -2.72 23.65 -20.28
C GLU A 214 -4.02 23.32 -19.52
N GLN A 215 -4.61 22.15 -19.76
CA GLN A 215 -5.83 21.72 -19.07
C GLN A 215 -5.54 21.39 -17.60
N ALA A 216 -4.40 20.74 -17.32
CA ALA A 216 -3.91 20.52 -15.97
C ALA A 216 -3.73 21.84 -15.20
N ALA A 217 -3.17 22.86 -15.86
CA ALA A 217 -2.95 24.15 -15.25
C ALA A 217 -4.27 24.89 -14.98
N ARG A 218 -5.25 24.79 -15.90
CA ARG A 218 -6.62 25.27 -15.66
C ARG A 218 -7.29 24.56 -14.48
N LEU A 219 -7.17 23.24 -14.37
CA LEU A 219 -7.70 22.48 -13.24
C LEU A 219 -7.19 23.04 -11.90
N VAL A 220 -5.90 23.36 -11.80
CA VAL A 220 -5.31 23.98 -10.60
C VAL A 220 -5.92 25.36 -10.32
N LEU A 221 -6.01 26.21 -11.35
CA LEU A 221 -6.54 27.58 -11.21
C LEU A 221 -8.03 27.61 -10.83
N GLU A 222 -8.81 26.66 -11.33
CA GLU A 222 -10.26 26.59 -11.11
C GLU A 222 -10.62 25.91 -9.77
N GLU A 223 -9.87 24.89 -9.36
CA GLU A 223 -10.28 24.01 -8.26
C GLU A 223 -9.51 24.20 -6.94
N ILE A 224 -8.38 24.91 -6.97
CA ILE A 224 -7.58 25.21 -5.79
C ILE A 224 -7.65 26.72 -5.52
N PRO A 225 -8.07 27.17 -4.33
CA PRO A 225 -8.12 28.60 -4.01
C PRO A 225 -6.76 29.29 -4.11
N GLU A 226 -6.76 30.58 -4.47
CA GLU A 226 -5.55 31.39 -4.56
C GLU A 226 -4.73 31.34 -3.26
N GLY A 227 -3.44 31.05 -3.38
CA GLY A 227 -2.55 30.93 -2.24
C GLY A 227 -1.32 30.06 -2.53
N PRO A 228 -0.56 29.69 -1.49
CA PRO A 228 0.66 28.88 -1.63
C PRO A 228 0.41 27.52 -2.28
N ASN A 229 -0.68 26.82 -1.92
CA ASN A 229 -1.00 25.49 -2.48
C ASN A 229 -1.24 25.55 -3.99
N GLN A 230 -2.06 26.51 -4.45
CA GLN A 230 -2.32 26.71 -5.88
C GLN A 230 -1.02 27.08 -6.61
N THR A 231 -0.21 27.96 -6.02
CA THR A 231 1.07 28.37 -6.61
C THR A 231 2.00 27.17 -6.80
N GLU A 232 2.24 26.36 -5.76
CA GLU A 232 3.14 25.21 -5.84
C GLU A 232 2.63 24.13 -6.82
N ALA A 233 1.33 23.87 -6.83
CA ALA A 233 0.72 22.94 -7.79
C ALA A 233 0.91 23.43 -9.23
N LEU A 234 0.67 24.73 -9.47
CA LEU A 234 0.79 25.31 -10.80
C LEU A 234 2.24 25.33 -11.29
N ILE A 235 3.18 25.67 -10.42
CA ILE A 235 4.62 25.63 -10.72
C ILE A 235 5.07 24.21 -11.07
N SER A 236 4.55 23.20 -10.37
CA SER A 236 4.84 21.80 -10.69
C SER A 236 4.35 21.41 -12.09
N VAL A 237 3.13 21.82 -12.47
CA VAL A 237 2.58 21.61 -13.83
C VAL A 237 3.43 22.35 -14.87
N ILE A 238 3.78 23.61 -14.64
CA ILE A 238 4.62 24.43 -15.54
C ILE A 238 6.00 23.80 -15.72
N SER A 239 6.61 23.31 -14.64
CA SER A 239 7.93 22.66 -14.67
C SER A 239 7.90 21.38 -15.52
N GLN A 240 6.87 20.55 -15.34
CA GLN A 240 6.66 19.34 -16.16
C GLN A 240 6.37 19.67 -17.62
N TRP A 241 5.56 20.71 -17.87
CA TRP A 241 5.29 21.21 -19.22
C TRP A 241 6.58 21.67 -19.89
N ALA A 242 7.34 22.56 -19.25
CA ALA A 242 8.56 23.13 -19.82
C ALA A 242 9.66 22.08 -20.06
N THR A 243 9.63 20.99 -19.30
CA THR A 243 10.51 19.83 -19.51
C THR A 243 10.29 19.19 -20.90
N ARG A 244 9.06 19.23 -21.43
CA ARG A 244 8.69 18.64 -22.73
C ARG A 244 8.57 19.70 -23.82
N ASP A 245 7.98 20.84 -23.51
CA ASP A 245 7.73 21.95 -24.42
C ASP A 245 7.94 23.30 -23.70
N PRO A 246 9.20 23.77 -23.64
CA PRO A 246 9.53 25.03 -22.97
C PRO A 246 8.93 26.26 -23.67
N GLN A 247 8.70 26.20 -24.99
CA GLN A 247 8.19 27.36 -25.73
C GLN A 247 6.73 27.60 -25.38
N SER A 248 5.90 26.57 -25.45
CA SER A 248 4.49 26.69 -25.08
C SER A 248 4.29 27.01 -23.60
N ALA A 249 5.11 26.44 -22.71
CA ALA A 249 5.07 26.77 -21.29
C ALA A 249 5.36 28.27 -21.04
N THR A 250 6.38 28.83 -21.71
CA THR A 250 6.71 30.27 -21.62
C THR A 250 5.57 31.15 -22.14
N ILE A 251 5.03 30.86 -23.33
CA ILE A 251 3.90 31.62 -23.90
C ILE A 251 2.71 31.62 -22.94
N TRP A 252 2.44 30.48 -22.30
CA TRP A 252 1.35 30.37 -21.36
C TRP A 252 1.58 31.19 -20.08
N VAL A 253 2.79 31.13 -19.50
CA VAL A 253 3.17 31.96 -18.35
C VAL A 253 3.14 33.46 -18.67
N GLU A 254 3.51 33.86 -19.89
CA GLU A 254 3.43 35.26 -20.34
C GLU A 254 1.99 35.80 -20.34
N SER A 255 0.99 34.93 -20.51
CA SER A 255 -0.43 35.28 -20.48
C SER A 255 -0.96 35.63 -19.08
N PHE A 256 -0.20 35.30 -18.02
CA PHE A 256 -0.61 35.59 -16.66
C PHE A 256 -0.66 37.10 -16.38
N PRO A 257 -1.60 37.55 -15.54
CA PRO A 257 -1.56 38.88 -14.95
C PRO A 257 -0.24 39.11 -14.21
N SER A 258 0.25 40.34 -14.21
CA SER A 258 1.42 40.71 -13.40
C SER A 258 1.14 40.46 -11.92
N GLY A 259 2.07 39.80 -11.23
CA GLY A 259 1.94 39.45 -9.81
C GLY A 259 2.91 38.35 -9.40
N SER A 260 2.84 37.96 -8.13
CA SER A 260 3.75 36.98 -7.51
C SER A 260 3.73 35.62 -8.21
N LEU A 261 2.57 35.18 -8.69
CA LEU A 261 2.43 33.91 -9.42
C LEU A 261 3.21 33.91 -10.73
N LYS A 262 3.06 34.99 -11.52
CA LYS A 262 3.80 35.16 -12.79
C LYS A 262 5.30 35.22 -12.54
N GLU A 263 5.73 36.05 -11.58
CA GLU A 263 7.15 36.16 -11.22
C GLU A 263 7.74 34.81 -10.79
N ARG A 264 7.01 34.03 -9.99
CA ARG A 264 7.46 32.70 -9.55
C ARG A 264 7.57 31.72 -10.73
N ALA A 265 6.62 31.76 -11.66
CA ALA A 265 6.60 30.91 -12.85
C ALA A 265 7.70 31.26 -13.85
N GLU A 266 7.93 32.55 -14.11
CA GLU A 266 9.03 33.04 -14.94
C GLU A 266 10.39 32.62 -14.35
N ASN A 267 10.55 32.78 -13.03
CA ASN A 267 11.76 32.33 -12.33
C ASN A 267 12.00 30.82 -12.46
N GLU A 268 10.94 30.00 -12.38
CA GLU A 268 11.03 28.55 -12.59
C GLU A 268 11.52 28.22 -14.01
N LEU A 269 10.91 28.82 -15.03
CA LEU A 269 11.29 28.63 -16.43
C LEU A 269 12.74 29.05 -16.70
N GLN A 270 13.18 30.17 -16.12
CA GLN A 270 14.57 30.63 -16.21
C GLN A 270 15.56 29.65 -15.57
N GLN A 271 15.20 29.04 -14.43
CA GLN A 271 16.06 28.05 -13.78
C GLN A 271 16.20 26.78 -14.62
N LEU A 272 15.08 26.27 -15.16
CA LEU A 272 15.09 25.10 -16.04
C LEU A 272 15.86 25.34 -17.34
N GLY A 273 15.77 26.55 -17.90
CA GLY A 273 16.52 26.94 -19.09
C GLY A 273 18.04 26.97 -18.88
N LYS A 274 18.52 27.23 -17.66
CA LYS A 274 19.97 27.24 -17.34
C LYS A 274 20.57 25.84 -17.18
N LEU A 275 19.74 24.81 -16.99
CA LEU A 275 20.18 23.43 -16.76
C LEU A 275 20.32 22.60 -18.05
N ARG A 276 19.99 23.19 -19.20
CA ARG A 276 20.05 22.57 -20.53
C ARG A 276 21.22 23.10 -21.33
#